data_AF-D4DK19-F1
#
_entry.id   AF-D4DK19-F1
#
_cell.length_a   1.000
_cell.length_b   1.000
_cell.length_c   1.000
_cell.angle_alpha   90.00
_cell.angle_beta   90.00
_cell.angle_gamma   90.00
#
_symmetry.space_group_name_H-M   'P 1'
#
loop_
_entity.id
_entity.type
_entity.pdbx_description
1 polymer ?
#
loop_
_entity_poly.entity_id
_entity_poly.type
_entity_poly.pdbx_seq_one_letter_code
_entity_poly.pdbx_strand_id
1 'polypeptide(L)'
;MLSSVVRFSVLPIVLAWLVLLAGPVKADNFLAHGYERLFFWGTYETFCLIEGPDKQQHLLPFKQQKGQESRNNRGSGPGGMLTYPEFIARVEDRPLPPDHPVLSHPDPPGRVGDAVADLLKYKLTGEVSVNALDPSLRGKTFNKPPGGKKKPGSGGGSRNFYDPKDPHRTSFTVLVDGLVGGLLQHLANPRNRGIFQQNLPFMKEALKATITLREETTSIYLLKKLSSPVKDGGFDLDVKLDWKDSKIPLGSRYPEFRIRETFDANGGKLRGLGFKNADDFGDWVRHFGDPNYKGKVEFGPGAFTHHRLLTSWREADRKLHL
;
A
#
# COMPACT_ATOMS: atom_id res chain seq x y z
N MET A 1 -0.45 2.64 57.05
CA MET A 1 0.49 2.35 55.94
C MET A 1 -0.30 1.71 54.81
N LEU A 2 -0.75 2.49 53.84
CA LEU A 2 -1.51 2.00 52.68
C LEU A 2 -0.59 2.03 51.46
N SER A 3 -0.22 0.83 51.00
CA SER A 3 0.55 0.60 49.78
C SER A 3 -0.32 0.93 48.56
N SER A 4 -0.01 2.03 47.88
CA SER A 4 -0.57 2.38 46.59
C SER A 4 0.16 1.58 45.50
N VAL A 5 -0.34 0.38 45.22
CA VAL A 5 0.04 -0.37 44.01
C VAL A 5 -0.50 0.40 42.81
N VAL A 6 0.39 1.14 42.13
CA VAL A 6 0.11 1.74 40.83
C VAL A 6 -0.12 0.60 39.84
N ARG A 7 -1.40 0.28 39.59
CA ARG A 7 -1.79 -0.60 38.49
C ARG A 7 -1.49 0.13 37.19
N PHE A 8 -0.33 -0.12 36.60
CA PHE A 8 -0.09 0.20 35.21
C PHE A 8 -1.10 -0.60 34.39
N SER A 9 -2.16 0.08 33.94
CA SER A 9 -3.07 -0.47 32.97
C SER A 9 -2.24 -0.84 31.74
N VAL A 10 -2.29 -2.10 31.30
CA VAL A 10 -1.66 -2.59 30.07
C VAL A 10 -2.40 -2.06 28.82
N LEU A 11 -3.60 -1.52 29.05
CA LEU A 11 -4.51 -0.97 28.05
C LEU A 11 -3.93 0.18 27.21
N PRO A 12 -3.22 1.20 27.76
CA PRO A 12 -2.61 2.29 27.00
C PRO A 12 -1.45 1.80 26.13
N ILE A 13 -0.72 0.76 26.56
CA ILE A 13 0.37 0.16 25.77
C ILE A 13 -0.21 -0.62 24.58
N VAL A 14 -1.30 -1.36 24.79
CA VAL A 14 -2.01 -2.08 23.71
C VAL A 14 -2.74 -1.10 22.76
N LEU A 15 -3.27 0.02 23.27
CA LEU A 15 -3.84 1.09 22.45
C LEU A 15 -2.77 1.86 21.68
N ALA A 16 -1.61 2.15 22.27
CA ALA A 16 -0.47 2.72 21.55
C ALA A 16 0.04 1.77 20.45
N TRP A 17 0.02 0.45 20.71
CA TRP A 17 0.30 -0.57 19.69
C TRP A 17 -0.74 -0.61 18.58
N LEU A 18 -2.04 -0.47 18.88
CA LEU A 18 -3.10 -0.39 17.88
C LEU A 18 -3.05 0.92 17.08
N VAL A 19 -2.64 2.03 17.71
CA VAL A 19 -2.42 3.33 17.06
C VAL A 19 -1.12 3.36 16.26
N LEU A 20 -0.12 2.53 16.59
CA LEU A 20 1.08 2.31 15.77
C LEU A 20 0.83 1.35 14.61
N LEU A 21 -0.10 0.39 14.76
CA LEU A 21 -0.59 -0.46 13.66
C LEU A 21 -1.57 0.27 12.73
N ALA A 22 -2.26 1.29 13.25
CA ALA A 22 -3.07 2.25 12.48
C ALA A 22 -2.32 3.56 12.22
N GLY A 23 -1.02 3.59 12.54
CA GLY A 23 -0.12 4.72 12.41
C GLY A 23 0.01 5.04 10.94
N PRO A 24 -0.69 6.06 10.46
CA PRO A 24 -0.99 6.14 9.06
C PRO A 24 0.27 6.52 8.30
N VAL A 25 0.41 5.93 7.12
CA VAL A 25 1.35 6.25 6.04
C VAL A 25 1.02 7.66 5.49
N LYS A 26 0.85 8.66 6.37
CA LYS A 26 -0.09 9.78 6.20
C LYS A 26 0.51 11.09 5.70
N ALA A 27 1.81 11.16 5.39
CA ALA A 27 2.41 12.45 5.02
C ALA A 27 3.14 12.48 3.67
N ASP A 28 3.85 11.42 3.27
CA ASP A 28 4.77 11.52 2.11
C ASP A 28 4.43 10.60 0.93
N ASN A 29 3.25 9.94 0.92
CA ASN A 29 2.92 8.92 -0.09
C ASN A 29 1.82 9.28 -1.09
N PHE A 30 1.41 10.56 -1.14
CA PHE A 30 0.39 11.05 -2.07
C PHE A 30 0.76 10.74 -3.53
N LEU A 31 2.03 10.90 -3.89
CA LEU A 31 2.47 10.60 -5.25
C LEU A 31 2.31 9.12 -5.61
N ALA A 32 2.72 8.18 -4.73
CA ALA A 32 2.55 6.75 -5.03
C ALA A 32 1.07 6.38 -5.06
N HIS A 33 0.25 6.98 -4.20
CA HIS A 33 -1.21 6.83 -4.22
C HIS A 33 -1.86 7.31 -5.53
N GLY A 34 -1.27 8.30 -6.22
CA GLY A 34 -1.65 8.67 -7.57
C GLY A 34 -1.40 7.54 -8.58
N TYR A 35 -0.18 7.00 -8.59
CA TYR A 35 0.16 5.86 -9.46
C TYR A 35 -0.64 4.59 -9.15
N GLU A 36 -0.90 4.29 -7.86
CA GLU A 36 -1.74 3.17 -7.45
C GLU A 36 -3.17 3.28 -8.00
N ARG A 37 -3.74 4.50 -8.02
CA ARG A 37 -5.05 4.76 -8.63
C ARG A 37 -5.05 4.49 -10.13
N LEU A 38 -3.99 4.88 -10.85
CA LEU A 38 -3.87 4.59 -12.27
C LEU A 38 -3.77 3.08 -12.54
N PHE A 39 -3.06 2.35 -11.69
CA PHE A 39 -3.04 0.88 -11.76
C PHE A 39 -4.43 0.28 -11.53
N PHE A 40 -5.17 0.75 -10.52
CA PHE A 40 -6.54 0.29 -10.27
C PHE A 40 -7.50 0.66 -11.40
N TRP A 41 -7.35 1.83 -12.01
CA TRP A 41 -8.10 2.23 -13.20
C TRP A 41 -7.88 1.24 -14.35
N GLY A 42 -6.61 1.00 -14.74
CA GLY A 42 -6.33 0.10 -15.86
C GLY A 42 -6.78 -1.33 -15.59
N THR A 43 -6.74 -1.75 -14.33
CA THR A 43 -7.29 -3.04 -13.89
C THR A 43 -8.81 -3.07 -14.10
N TYR A 44 -9.53 -2.07 -13.60
CA TYR A 44 -10.98 -1.93 -13.75
C TYR A 44 -11.40 -1.90 -15.23
N GLU A 45 -10.74 -1.07 -16.03
CA GLU A 45 -11.01 -0.92 -17.46
C GLU A 45 -10.79 -2.25 -18.20
N THR A 46 -9.67 -2.92 -17.94
CA THR A 46 -9.37 -4.25 -18.53
C THR A 46 -10.47 -5.25 -18.23
N PHE A 47 -10.89 -5.35 -16.96
CA PHE A 47 -11.92 -6.30 -16.58
C PHE A 47 -13.30 -5.92 -17.16
N CYS A 48 -13.66 -4.63 -17.20
CA CYS A 48 -14.87 -4.15 -17.87
C CYS A 48 -14.93 -4.56 -19.34
N LEU A 49 -13.82 -4.40 -20.07
CA LEU A 49 -13.71 -4.71 -21.49
C LEU A 49 -13.79 -6.22 -21.76
N ILE A 50 -13.38 -7.06 -20.81
CA ILE A 50 -13.37 -8.53 -20.96
C ILE A 50 -14.69 -9.16 -20.49
N GLU A 51 -15.15 -8.79 -19.31
CA GLU A 51 -16.21 -9.51 -18.60
C GLU A 51 -17.59 -8.84 -18.70
N GLY A 52 -17.59 -7.53 -18.98
CA GLY A 52 -18.75 -6.66 -18.91
C GLY A 52 -18.75 -5.78 -17.64
N PRO A 53 -19.28 -4.54 -17.69
CA PRO A 53 -19.37 -3.64 -16.53
C PRO A 53 -20.20 -4.20 -15.36
N ASP A 54 -21.15 -5.09 -15.64
CA ASP A 54 -22.01 -5.74 -14.64
C ASP A 54 -21.24 -6.70 -13.72
N LYS A 55 -20.15 -7.29 -14.21
CA LYS A 55 -19.33 -8.26 -13.45
C LYS A 55 -18.22 -7.60 -12.63
N GLN A 56 -17.99 -6.30 -12.80
CA GLN A 56 -16.99 -5.54 -12.03
C GLN A 56 -17.37 -5.21 -10.59
N GLN A 57 -18.50 -5.74 -10.12
CA GLN A 57 -18.97 -5.63 -8.73
C GLN A 57 -17.92 -6.03 -7.66
N HIS A 58 -16.89 -6.79 -8.04
CA HIS A 58 -15.79 -7.21 -7.18
C HIS A 58 -14.74 -6.11 -6.94
N LEU A 59 -14.63 -5.15 -7.85
CA LEU A 59 -13.64 -4.07 -7.85
C LEU A 59 -14.21 -2.73 -7.39
N LEU A 60 -15.49 -2.52 -7.66
CA LEU A 60 -16.35 -1.49 -7.11
C LEU A 60 -17.72 -2.15 -7.01
N PRO A 61 -18.43 -2.19 -5.89
CA PRO A 61 -19.77 -2.78 -5.84
C PRO A 61 -20.85 -1.82 -6.35
N PHE A 62 -21.98 -2.37 -6.81
CA PHE A 62 -23.22 -1.60 -6.91
C PHE A 62 -23.76 -1.29 -5.51
N LYS A 63 -24.10 -0.04 -5.23
CA LYS A 63 -24.84 0.33 -4.02
C LYS A 63 -26.33 0.32 -4.31
N GLN A 64 -26.98 -0.83 -4.10
CA GLN A 64 -28.43 -1.01 -4.31
C GLN A 64 -29.32 -0.22 -3.32
N GLN A 65 -28.78 0.69 -2.50
CA GLN A 65 -29.58 1.50 -1.58
C GLN A 65 -30.26 2.67 -2.31
N LYS A 66 -31.58 2.80 -2.12
CA LYS A 66 -32.41 3.89 -2.63
C LYS A 66 -31.81 5.25 -2.23
N GLY A 67 -31.59 6.15 -3.18
CA GLY A 67 -30.97 7.47 -2.96
C GLY A 67 -29.44 7.52 -3.03
N GLN A 68 -28.74 6.41 -3.32
CA GLN A 68 -27.30 6.38 -3.62
C GLN A 68 -27.00 6.05 -5.09
N GLU A 69 -27.90 6.42 -5.99
CA GLU A 69 -27.79 6.13 -7.42
C GLU A 69 -26.51 6.70 -8.06
N SER A 70 -26.01 7.82 -7.55
CA SER A 70 -24.70 8.42 -7.91
C SER A 70 -23.47 7.62 -7.45
N ARG A 71 -23.67 6.53 -6.69
CA ARG A 71 -22.62 5.62 -6.22
C ARG A 71 -22.75 4.21 -6.80
N ASN A 72 -23.62 4.04 -7.80
CA ASN A 72 -23.69 2.83 -8.62
C ASN A 72 -22.57 2.83 -9.66
N ASN A 73 -22.04 1.67 -10.03
CA ASN A 73 -21.08 1.56 -11.15
C ASN A 73 -21.78 1.63 -12.51
N ARG A 74 -22.79 2.50 -12.61
CA ARG A 74 -23.39 2.90 -13.88
C ARG A 74 -22.77 4.23 -14.22
N GLY A 75 -21.65 4.18 -14.93
CA GLY A 75 -21.01 5.38 -15.44
C GLY A 75 -21.64 5.88 -16.72
N SER A 76 -21.14 7.00 -17.18
CA SER A 76 -21.51 7.60 -18.46
C SER A 76 -20.73 7.02 -19.65
N GLY A 77 -19.79 6.11 -19.41
CA GLY A 77 -18.97 5.47 -20.44
C GLY A 77 -19.66 4.33 -21.19
N PRO A 78 -18.96 3.72 -22.17
CA PRO A 78 -19.50 2.65 -23.00
C PRO A 78 -20.06 1.48 -22.18
N GLY A 79 -21.26 1.01 -22.53
CA GLY A 79 -21.92 -0.09 -21.84
C GLY A 79 -22.29 0.19 -20.37
N GLY A 80 -22.27 1.45 -19.94
CA GLY A 80 -22.50 1.85 -18.55
C GLY A 80 -21.26 1.75 -17.65
N MET A 81 -20.07 1.66 -18.24
CA MET A 81 -18.79 1.70 -17.52
C MET A 81 -18.54 3.11 -16.94
N LEU A 82 -17.97 3.20 -15.74
CA LEU A 82 -17.36 4.44 -15.23
C LEU A 82 -16.27 4.95 -16.17
N THR A 83 -16.35 6.22 -16.54
CA THR A 83 -15.22 6.96 -17.14
C THR A 83 -14.09 7.13 -16.12
N TYR A 84 -12.88 7.42 -16.59
CA TYR A 84 -11.72 7.63 -15.71
C TYR A 84 -12.00 8.65 -14.59
N PRO A 85 -12.58 9.85 -14.85
CA PRO A 85 -12.92 10.79 -13.79
C PRO A 85 -13.96 10.24 -12.80
N GLU A 86 -15.00 9.55 -13.29
CA GLU A 86 -16.02 8.93 -12.43
C GLU A 86 -15.42 7.85 -11.52
N PHE A 87 -14.48 7.06 -12.05
CA PHE A 87 -13.74 6.06 -11.27
C PHE A 87 -12.91 6.72 -10.17
N ILE A 88 -12.13 7.76 -10.48
CA ILE A 88 -11.30 8.46 -9.49
C ILE A 88 -12.17 9.06 -8.38
N ALA A 89 -13.27 9.73 -8.74
CA ALA A 89 -14.24 10.27 -7.77
C ALA A 89 -14.77 9.18 -6.82
N ARG A 90 -15.05 8.01 -7.39
CA ARG A 90 -15.60 6.88 -6.66
C ARG A 90 -14.60 6.24 -5.70
N VAL A 91 -13.32 6.19 -6.08
CA VAL A 91 -12.23 5.68 -5.23
C VAL A 91 -11.93 6.66 -4.08
N GLU A 92 -12.00 7.96 -4.34
CA GLU A 92 -11.87 9.00 -3.31
C GLU A 92 -13.08 9.06 -2.34
N ASP A 93 -14.22 8.47 -2.73
CA ASP A 93 -15.52 8.66 -2.08
C ASP A 93 -15.88 10.15 -1.90
N ARG A 94 -15.51 10.97 -2.91
CA ARG A 94 -15.75 12.41 -2.97
C ARG A 94 -16.20 12.78 -4.38
N PRO A 95 -17.15 13.72 -4.53
CA PRO A 95 -17.47 14.24 -5.85
C PRO A 95 -16.24 14.93 -6.45
N LEU A 96 -16.10 14.87 -7.78
CA LEU A 96 -15.15 15.75 -8.46
C LEU A 96 -15.59 17.20 -8.23
N PRO A 97 -14.65 18.13 -8.01
CA PRO A 97 -15.02 19.53 -7.86
C PRO A 97 -15.69 20.07 -9.15
N PRO A 98 -16.71 20.95 -9.04
CA PRO A 98 -17.57 21.34 -10.17
C PRO A 98 -16.85 22.02 -11.34
N ASP A 99 -15.72 22.69 -11.05
CA ASP A 99 -14.98 23.53 -12.01
C ASP A 99 -13.81 22.78 -12.69
N HIS A 100 -13.84 21.45 -12.68
CA HIS A 100 -12.68 20.68 -13.14
C HIS A 100 -12.51 20.64 -14.66
N PRO A 101 -11.29 20.89 -15.17
CA PRO A 101 -10.93 20.44 -16.50
C PRO A 101 -10.87 18.91 -16.52
N VAL A 102 -11.13 18.35 -17.70
CA VAL A 102 -11.01 16.93 -18.03
C VAL A 102 -9.70 16.39 -17.44
N LEU A 103 -9.78 15.42 -16.52
CA LEU A 103 -8.58 14.76 -16.00
C LEU A 103 -7.84 14.10 -17.18
N SER A 104 -6.53 14.31 -17.27
CA SER A 104 -5.71 13.68 -18.30
C SER A 104 -5.84 12.15 -18.19
N HIS A 105 -6.19 11.50 -19.30
CA HIS A 105 -6.31 10.05 -19.33
C HIS A 105 -4.90 9.42 -19.31
N PRO A 106 -4.69 8.30 -18.59
CA PRO A 106 -3.38 7.65 -18.52
C PRO A 106 -3.02 6.83 -19.77
N ASP A 107 -4.00 6.45 -20.60
CA ASP A 107 -3.77 5.69 -21.83
C ASP A 107 -3.47 6.61 -23.04
N PRO A 108 -2.80 6.11 -24.10
CA PRO A 108 -2.48 6.91 -25.28
C PRO A 108 -3.72 7.53 -25.95
N PRO A 109 -3.68 8.82 -26.36
CA PRO A 109 -2.51 9.68 -26.49
C PRO A 109 -2.06 10.38 -25.18
N GLY A 110 -2.74 10.11 -24.07
CA GLY A 110 -2.38 10.62 -22.75
C GLY A 110 -1.11 9.99 -22.17
N ARG A 111 -0.74 10.45 -20.97
CA ARG A 111 0.51 10.08 -20.29
C ARG A 111 0.26 9.87 -18.81
N VAL A 112 0.87 8.84 -18.24
CA VAL A 112 0.79 8.52 -16.80
C VAL A 112 1.24 9.71 -15.95
N GLY A 113 2.34 10.36 -16.32
CA GLY A 113 2.84 11.53 -15.60
C GLY A 113 1.84 12.69 -15.52
N ASP A 114 1.16 13.00 -16.62
CA ASP A 114 0.17 14.08 -16.69
C ASP A 114 -1.08 13.73 -15.86
N ALA A 115 -1.54 12.49 -15.97
CA ALA A 115 -2.66 11.98 -15.17
C ALA A 115 -2.36 12.06 -13.66
N VAL A 116 -1.15 11.69 -13.22
CA VAL A 116 -0.75 11.81 -11.80
C VAL A 116 -0.61 13.27 -11.38
N ALA A 117 -0.07 14.14 -12.24
CA ALA A 117 0.06 15.57 -11.96
C ALA A 117 -1.32 16.22 -11.72
N ASP A 118 -2.33 15.84 -12.51
CA ASP A 118 -3.71 16.26 -12.29
C ASP A 118 -4.24 15.75 -10.95
N LEU A 119 -4.07 14.46 -10.63
CA LEU A 119 -4.53 13.92 -9.35
C LEU A 119 -3.90 14.67 -8.15
N LEU A 120 -2.61 15.02 -8.23
CA LEU A 120 -1.93 15.80 -7.20
C LEU A 120 -2.46 17.23 -7.12
N LYS A 121 -2.56 17.92 -8.25
CA LYS A 121 -3.08 19.29 -8.36
C LYS A 121 -4.44 19.42 -7.69
N TYR A 122 -5.27 18.40 -7.84
CA TYR A 122 -6.64 18.37 -7.33
C TYR A 122 -6.80 17.65 -5.99
N LYS A 123 -5.71 17.21 -5.37
CA LYS A 123 -5.71 16.52 -4.07
C LYS A 123 -6.56 15.24 -4.07
N LEU A 124 -6.56 14.53 -5.20
CA LEU A 124 -7.22 13.24 -5.45
C LEU A 124 -6.25 12.06 -5.28
N THR A 125 -5.32 12.20 -4.34
CA THR A 125 -4.25 11.25 -4.05
C THR A 125 -4.29 10.78 -2.59
N GLY A 126 -5.46 10.89 -1.96
CA GLY A 126 -5.66 10.53 -0.56
C GLY A 126 -5.42 9.05 -0.27
N GLU A 127 -5.70 8.63 0.95
CA GLU A 127 -5.67 7.21 1.30
C GLU A 127 -6.70 6.45 0.44
N VAL A 128 -6.27 5.36 -0.20
CA VAL A 128 -7.16 4.52 -0.99
C VAL A 128 -8.12 3.77 -0.06
N SER A 129 -9.41 4.02 -0.21
CA SER A 129 -10.42 3.28 0.53
C SER A 129 -10.59 1.87 -0.05
N VAL A 130 -9.80 0.92 0.48
CA VAL A 130 -9.85 -0.50 0.06
C VAL A 130 -11.27 -1.06 0.11
N ASN A 131 -12.05 -0.70 1.14
CA ASN A 131 -13.43 -1.17 1.31
C ASN A 131 -14.43 -0.50 0.36
N ALA A 132 -14.03 0.58 -0.33
CA ALA A 132 -14.80 1.20 -1.40
C ALA A 132 -14.55 0.51 -2.74
N LEU A 133 -13.33 -0.03 -2.92
CA LEU A 133 -12.94 -0.90 -4.02
C LEU A 133 -13.53 -2.30 -3.82
N ASP A 134 -13.05 -3.07 -2.84
CA ASP A 134 -13.57 -4.39 -2.51
C ASP A 134 -14.27 -4.39 -1.14
N PRO A 135 -15.62 -4.36 -1.09
CA PRO A 135 -16.37 -4.38 0.16
C PRO A 135 -16.37 -5.74 0.83
N SER A 136 -16.01 -6.81 0.11
CA SER A 136 -15.89 -8.14 0.71
C SER A 136 -14.79 -8.14 1.79
N LEU A 137 -13.84 -7.19 1.72
CA LEU A 137 -12.79 -6.96 2.70
C LEU A 137 -13.25 -6.14 3.91
N ARG A 138 -14.46 -5.56 3.88
CA ARG A 138 -14.99 -4.74 4.98
C ARG A 138 -15.22 -5.58 6.24
N GLY A 139 -14.72 -5.06 7.36
CA GLY A 139 -14.90 -5.69 8.68
C GLY A 139 -14.19 -7.04 8.83
N LYS A 140 -13.28 -7.37 7.91
CA LYS A 140 -12.45 -8.58 7.98
C LYS A 140 -11.21 -8.30 8.81
N THR A 141 -10.75 -9.32 9.50
CA THR A 141 -9.46 -9.31 10.22
C THR A 141 -8.42 -10.00 9.35
N PHE A 142 -7.22 -9.42 9.25
CA PHE A 142 -6.17 -9.91 8.34
C PHE A 142 -4.89 -10.34 9.04
N ASN A 143 -4.59 -9.73 10.19
CA ASN A 143 -3.33 -9.83 10.89
C ASN A 143 -3.48 -10.43 12.31
N LYS A 144 -4.63 -11.05 12.62
CA LYS A 144 -4.85 -11.71 13.91
C LYS A 144 -5.55 -13.06 13.73
N PRO A 145 -5.06 -14.13 14.39
CA PRO A 145 -5.72 -15.42 14.37
C PRO A 145 -7.15 -15.30 14.93
N PRO A 146 -8.09 -16.17 14.52
CA PRO A 146 -9.43 -16.16 15.08
C PRO A 146 -9.34 -16.42 16.58
N GLY A 147 -9.86 -15.51 17.39
CA GLY A 147 -9.93 -15.71 18.84
C GLY A 147 -10.70 -16.98 19.17
N GLY A 148 -10.16 -17.82 20.05
CA GLY A 148 -10.69 -19.13 20.38
C GLY A 148 -12.14 -19.13 20.90
N LYS A 149 -12.83 -20.25 20.62
CA LYS A 149 -14.13 -20.71 21.16
C LYS A 149 -15.27 -19.69 21.15
N LYS A 150 -15.71 -19.22 19.98
CA LYS A 150 -17.13 -18.84 19.81
C LYS A 150 -17.88 -20.02 19.19
N LYS A 151 -18.92 -20.49 19.89
CA LYS A 151 -19.84 -21.52 19.40
C LYS A 151 -20.36 -21.12 18.01
N PRO A 152 -20.43 -22.05 17.05
CA PRO A 152 -21.07 -21.78 15.77
C PRO A 152 -22.56 -21.59 16.03
N GLY A 153 -23.12 -20.40 15.76
CA GLY A 153 -24.58 -20.26 15.75
C GLY A 153 -25.25 -18.93 16.11
N SER A 154 -24.55 -17.84 16.45
CA SER A 154 -25.27 -16.57 16.73
C SER A 154 -24.55 -15.33 16.22
N GLY A 155 -25.06 -14.77 15.12
CA GLY A 155 -24.79 -13.40 14.68
C GLY A 155 -23.58 -13.22 13.78
N GLY A 156 -23.81 -13.22 12.46
CA GLY A 156 -22.97 -12.59 11.43
C GLY A 156 -21.46 -12.78 11.60
N GLY A 157 -20.99 -14.02 11.40
CA GLY A 157 -19.57 -14.36 11.57
C GLY A 157 -18.64 -13.42 10.82
N SER A 158 -17.80 -12.71 11.57
CA SER A 158 -16.60 -12.06 11.06
C SER A 158 -15.74 -13.12 10.37
N ARG A 159 -15.87 -13.27 9.05
CA ARG A 159 -14.99 -14.14 8.26
C ARG A 159 -13.57 -13.62 8.48
N ASN A 160 -12.74 -14.39 9.19
CA ASN A 160 -11.36 -14.02 9.43
C ASN A 160 -10.57 -14.33 8.14
N PHE A 161 -9.90 -13.31 7.60
CA PHE A 161 -8.95 -13.43 6.49
C PHE A 161 -7.53 -13.39 7.07
N TYR A 162 -7.25 -14.09 8.16
CA TYR A 162 -5.90 -14.32 8.64
C TYR A 162 -5.30 -15.54 7.96
N ASP A 163 -4.04 -15.44 7.53
CA ASP A 163 -3.27 -16.56 7.01
C ASP A 163 -2.01 -16.72 7.87
N PRO A 164 -1.83 -17.85 8.55
CA PRO A 164 -0.64 -18.07 9.36
C PRO A 164 0.65 -18.11 8.53
N LYS A 165 0.58 -18.37 7.22
CA LYS A 165 1.73 -18.33 6.32
C LYS A 165 2.06 -16.91 5.83
N ASP A 166 1.12 -15.98 5.96
CA ASP A 166 1.27 -14.57 5.60
C ASP A 166 0.59 -13.67 6.66
N PRO A 167 1.14 -13.61 7.89
CA PRO A 167 0.48 -12.95 9.01
C PRO A 167 0.51 -11.42 8.93
N HIS A 168 1.25 -10.87 7.97
CA HIS A 168 1.47 -9.42 7.80
C HIS A 168 0.61 -8.82 6.68
N ARG A 169 -0.25 -9.63 6.06
CA ARG A 169 -1.19 -9.14 5.06
C ARG A 169 -2.17 -8.12 5.65
N THR A 170 -2.56 -7.18 4.82
CA THR A 170 -3.57 -6.16 5.10
C THR A 170 -4.71 -6.29 4.09
N SER A 171 -5.79 -5.55 4.30
CA SER A 171 -6.85 -5.44 3.29
C SER A 171 -6.29 -4.97 1.95
N PHE A 172 -5.33 -4.03 1.97
CA PHE A 172 -4.72 -3.49 0.77
C PHE A 172 -3.90 -4.54 0.01
N THR A 173 -3.07 -5.34 0.69
CA THR A 173 -2.28 -6.38 0.02
C THR A 173 -3.19 -7.48 -0.53
N VAL A 174 -4.26 -7.84 0.17
CA VAL A 174 -5.25 -8.80 -0.33
C VAL A 174 -5.96 -8.28 -1.58
N LEU A 175 -6.31 -6.99 -1.62
CA LEU A 175 -6.86 -6.36 -2.81
C LEU A 175 -5.88 -6.47 -3.98
N VAL A 176 -4.64 -5.99 -3.82
CA VAL A 176 -3.63 -6.02 -4.89
C VAL A 176 -3.39 -7.44 -5.40
N ASP A 177 -3.20 -8.40 -4.50
CA ASP A 177 -2.93 -9.79 -4.87
C ASP A 177 -4.11 -10.42 -5.63
N GLY A 178 -5.35 -10.12 -5.22
CA GLY A 178 -6.56 -10.58 -5.89
C GLY A 178 -6.73 -10.00 -7.30
N LEU A 179 -6.50 -8.69 -7.45
CA LEU A 179 -6.57 -8.00 -8.73
C LEU A 179 -5.54 -8.51 -9.73
N VAL A 180 -4.30 -8.65 -9.29
CA VAL A 180 -3.21 -9.18 -10.11
C VAL A 180 -3.49 -10.65 -10.48
N GLY A 181 -4.02 -11.44 -9.55
CA GLY A 181 -4.44 -12.82 -9.82
C GLY A 181 -5.48 -12.90 -10.95
N GLY A 182 -6.52 -12.05 -10.90
CA GLY A 182 -7.53 -11.99 -11.96
C GLY A 182 -6.97 -11.49 -13.30
N LEU A 183 -6.12 -10.45 -13.29
CA LEU A 183 -5.46 -9.97 -14.49
C LEU A 183 -4.61 -11.06 -15.15
N LEU A 184 -3.85 -11.82 -14.37
CA LEU A 184 -3.00 -12.91 -14.88
C LEU A 184 -3.84 -14.00 -15.56
N GLN A 185 -4.99 -14.37 -14.98
CA GLN A 185 -5.92 -15.33 -15.58
C GLN A 185 -6.44 -14.85 -16.93
N HIS A 186 -6.75 -13.57 -17.05
CA HIS A 186 -7.20 -13.00 -18.33
C HIS A 186 -6.07 -12.79 -19.34
N LEU A 187 -4.87 -12.44 -18.89
CA LEU A 187 -3.70 -12.26 -19.73
C LEU A 187 -3.31 -13.57 -20.42
N ALA A 188 -3.46 -14.71 -19.73
CA ALA A 188 -3.22 -16.03 -20.29
C ALA A 188 -4.20 -16.43 -21.41
N ASN A 189 -5.31 -15.71 -21.58
CA ASN A 189 -6.28 -15.98 -22.64
C ASN A 189 -5.94 -15.19 -23.92
N PRO A 190 -5.59 -15.85 -25.05
CA PRO A 190 -5.20 -15.17 -26.29
C PRO A 190 -6.25 -14.20 -26.84
N ARG A 191 -7.55 -14.42 -26.53
CA ARG A 191 -8.64 -13.55 -26.98
C ARG A 191 -8.58 -12.15 -26.38
N ASN A 192 -7.92 -12.00 -25.22
CA ASN A 192 -7.84 -10.73 -24.51
C ASN A 192 -6.61 -9.90 -24.90
N ARG A 193 -5.75 -10.41 -25.81
CA ARG A 193 -4.46 -9.79 -26.14
C ARG A 193 -4.57 -8.32 -26.57
N GLY A 194 -5.58 -7.98 -27.37
CA GLY A 194 -5.80 -6.60 -27.83
C GLY A 194 -6.11 -5.64 -26.68
N ILE A 195 -6.91 -6.08 -25.70
CA ILE A 195 -7.28 -5.29 -24.52
C ILE A 195 -6.05 -5.01 -23.66
N PHE A 196 -5.21 -6.03 -23.45
CA PHE A 196 -3.96 -5.87 -22.71
C PHE A 196 -2.92 -5.05 -23.47
N GLN A 197 -2.87 -5.09 -24.81
CA GLN A 197 -1.97 -4.23 -25.58
C GLN A 197 -2.23 -2.73 -25.36
N GLN A 198 -3.49 -2.35 -25.12
CA GLN A 198 -3.87 -0.96 -24.80
C GLN A 198 -3.55 -0.61 -23.34
N ASN A 199 -3.95 -1.45 -22.38
CA ASN A 199 -3.94 -1.09 -20.96
C ASN A 199 -2.62 -1.40 -20.22
N LEU A 200 -1.96 -2.51 -20.59
CA LEU A 200 -0.80 -3.00 -19.88
C LEU A 200 0.41 -2.04 -19.88
N PRO A 201 0.70 -1.27 -20.95
CA PRO A 201 1.83 -0.35 -20.95
C PRO A 201 1.77 0.69 -19.83
N PHE A 202 0.66 1.42 -19.69
CA PHE A 202 0.52 2.46 -18.67
C PHE A 202 0.39 1.86 -17.27
N MET A 203 -0.25 0.68 -17.13
CA MET A 203 -0.32 -0.04 -15.86
C MET A 203 1.07 -0.43 -15.37
N LYS A 204 1.95 -0.90 -16.27
CA LYS A 204 3.35 -1.23 -15.94
C LYS A 204 4.15 -0.01 -15.54
N GLU A 205 3.95 1.11 -16.23
CA GLU A 205 4.59 2.38 -15.86
C GLU A 205 4.17 2.83 -14.47
N ALA A 206 2.86 2.84 -14.20
CA ALA A 206 2.32 3.20 -12.89
C ALA A 206 2.85 2.28 -11.78
N LEU A 207 2.89 0.97 -12.04
CA LEU A 207 3.38 -0.03 -11.11
C LEU A 207 4.86 0.15 -10.77
N LYS A 208 5.72 0.40 -11.76
CA LYS A 208 7.15 0.69 -11.54
C LYS A 208 7.35 1.97 -10.72
N ALA A 209 6.56 3.01 -10.99
CA ALA A 209 6.61 4.23 -10.20
C ALA A 209 6.17 4.01 -8.75
N THR A 210 5.10 3.24 -8.52
CA THR A 210 4.66 2.84 -7.17
C THR A 210 5.76 2.08 -6.44
N ILE A 211 6.40 1.07 -7.06
CA ILE A 211 7.49 0.31 -6.43
C ILE A 211 8.64 1.23 -6.05
N THR A 212 9.08 2.08 -6.98
CA THR A 212 10.19 3.00 -6.77
C THR A 212 9.91 3.96 -5.61
N LEU A 213 8.73 4.59 -5.56
CA LEU A 213 8.35 5.51 -4.49
C LEU A 213 8.22 4.81 -3.14
N ARG A 214 7.74 3.56 -3.12
CA ARG A 214 7.63 2.75 -1.89
C ARG A 214 9.02 2.33 -1.40
N GLU A 215 9.97 2.03 -2.28
CA GLU A 215 11.38 1.81 -1.94
C GLU A 215 12.01 3.07 -1.33
N GLU A 216 11.86 4.22 -1.98
CA GLU A 216 12.35 5.52 -1.48
C GLU A 216 11.73 5.88 -0.12
N THR A 217 10.43 5.61 0.07
CA THR A 217 9.74 5.76 1.36
C THR A 217 10.32 4.81 2.42
N THR A 218 10.76 3.61 2.03
CA THR A 218 11.41 2.66 2.95
C THR A 218 12.67 3.27 3.53
N SER A 219 13.47 3.95 2.71
CA SER A 219 14.66 4.66 3.17
C SER A 219 14.33 5.78 4.16
N ILE A 220 13.24 6.52 3.96
CA ILE A 220 12.79 7.56 4.92
C ILE A 220 12.39 6.91 6.27
N TYR A 221 11.65 5.80 6.23
CA TYR A 221 11.25 5.08 7.43
C TYR A 221 12.45 4.50 8.18
N LEU A 222 13.42 3.94 7.44
CA LEU A 222 14.71 3.49 7.96
C LEU A 222 15.46 4.64 8.62
N LEU A 223 15.55 5.81 7.99
CA LEU A 223 16.24 6.96 8.58
C LEU A 223 15.63 7.31 9.93
N LYS A 224 14.29 7.40 10.01
CA LYS A 224 13.60 7.63 11.28
C LYS A 224 13.93 6.56 12.32
N LYS A 225 13.93 5.27 11.94
CA LYS A 225 14.28 4.16 12.84
C LYS A 225 15.72 4.27 13.34
N LEU A 226 16.66 4.63 12.46
CA LEU A 226 18.08 4.72 12.78
C LEU A 226 18.40 5.94 13.64
N SER A 227 17.82 7.12 13.35
CA SER A 227 18.16 8.38 14.02
C SER A 227 17.32 8.71 15.25
N SER A 228 16.10 8.17 15.38
CA SER A 228 15.22 8.52 16.51
C SER A 228 15.80 8.00 17.84
N PRO A 229 15.51 8.70 18.96
CA PRO A 229 15.93 8.26 20.29
C PRO A 229 15.45 6.83 20.62
N VAL A 230 16.22 6.12 21.44
CA VAL A 230 15.88 4.75 21.89
C VAL A 230 14.53 4.70 22.60
N LYS A 231 14.19 5.72 23.40
CA LYS A 231 12.90 5.85 24.10
C LYS A 231 11.70 5.88 23.14
N ASP A 232 11.91 6.33 21.89
CA ASP A 232 10.90 6.42 20.85
C ASP A 232 10.93 5.19 19.92
N GLY A 233 11.69 4.16 20.32
CA GLY A 233 11.87 2.93 19.57
C GLY A 233 12.87 3.03 18.42
N GLY A 234 13.71 4.07 18.37
CA GLY A 234 14.82 4.18 17.41
C GLY A 234 16.15 3.65 17.93
N PHE A 235 17.25 3.93 17.23
CA PHE A 235 18.62 3.52 17.60
C PHE A 235 19.53 4.68 18.00
N ASP A 236 19.08 5.93 17.90
CA ASP A 236 19.83 7.13 18.28
C ASP A 236 21.22 7.19 17.61
N LEU A 237 21.29 6.87 16.32
CA LEU A 237 22.55 6.83 15.58
C LEU A 237 22.86 8.19 14.93
N ASP A 238 24.14 8.54 14.88
CA ASP A 238 24.66 9.56 13.96
C ASP A 238 24.70 8.99 12.53
N VAL A 239 23.58 9.12 11.81
CA VAL A 239 23.40 8.52 10.48
C VAL A 239 24.11 9.36 9.42
N LYS A 240 25.06 8.74 8.70
CA LYS A 240 25.73 9.34 7.54
C LYS A 240 24.97 8.97 6.26
N LEU A 241 24.56 9.97 5.50
CA LEU A 241 23.73 9.77 4.32
C LEU A 241 23.96 10.87 3.27
N ASP A 242 23.57 10.56 2.05
CA ASP A 242 23.39 11.52 0.96
C ASP A 242 21.91 11.66 0.64
N TRP A 243 21.44 12.89 0.47
CA TRP A 243 20.09 13.13 -0.03
C TRP A 243 20.08 13.06 -1.55
N LYS A 244 19.33 12.11 -2.11
CA LYS A 244 19.14 11.93 -3.56
C LYS A 244 17.78 12.45 -3.97
N ASP A 245 17.69 12.97 -5.19
CA ASP A 245 16.40 13.28 -5.81
C ASP A 245 15.68 11.98 -6.17
N SER A 246 14.34 11.98 -6.06
CA SER A 246 13.52 10.84 -6.45
C SER A 246 13.77 10.48 -7.91
N LYS A 247 13.72 9.19 -8.21
CA LYS A 247 13.75 8.70 -9.59
C LYS A 247 12.44 8.98 -10.33
N ILE A 248 11.37 9.29 -9.59
CA ILE A 248 10.05 9.58 -10.14
C ILE A 248 9.83 11.10 -10.14
N PRO A 249 9.41 11.70 -11.26
CA PRO A 249 9.06 13.13 -11.31
C PRO A 249 8.08 13.51 -10.20
N LEU A 250 8.28 14.70 -9.61
CA LEU A 250 7.52 15.20 -8.45
C LEU A 250 7.75 14.44 -7.13
N GLY A 251 8.59 13.41 -7.12
CA GLY A 251 8.94 12.67 -5.92
C GLY A 251 9.85 13.45 -4.98
N SER A 252 9.67 13.25 -3.68
CA SER A 252 10.50 13.87 -2.65
C SER A 252 11.90 13.27 -2.62
N ARG A 253 12.88 14.07 -2.17
CA ARG A 253 14.24 13.56 -1.93
C ARG A 253 14.22 12.45 -0.89
N TYR A 254 15.08 11.45 -1.06
CA TYR A 254 15.21 10.32 -0.15
C TYR A 254 16.66 10.13 0.32
N PRO A 255 16.88 9.52 1.51
CA PRO A 255 18.21 9.28 2.02
C PRO A 255 18.83 8.03 1.39
N GLU A 256 20.07 8.14 0.94
CA GLU A 256 20.96 7.03 0.62
C GLU A 256 21.99 6.88 1.74
N PHE A 257 21.98 5.73 2.43
CA PHE A 257 22.81 5.53 3.61
C PHE A 257 24.25 5.18 3.26
N ARG A 258 25.19 5.91 3.85
CA ARG A 258 26.61 5.54 3.84
C ARG A 258 26.86 4.56 4.98
N ILE A 259 26.63 3.28 4.69
CA ILE A 259 26.60 2.21 5.69
C ILE A 259 27.90 2.12 6.51
N ARG A 260 29.07 2.15 5.85
CA ARG A 260 30.38 2.06 6.52
C ARG A 260 30.62 3.26 7.43
N GLU A 261 30.45 4.47 6.91
CA GLU A 261 30.63 5.71 7.68
C GLU A 261 29.66 5.80 8.86
N THR A 262 28.41 5.36 8.68
CA THR A 262 27.42 5.27 9.77
C THR A 262 27.85 4.25 10.81
N PHE A 263 28.39 3.09 10.40
CA PHE A 263 28.86 2.07 11.32
C PHE A 263 30.05 2.58 12.15
N ASP A 264 31.04 3.18 11.48
CA ASP A 264 32.27 3.66 12.11
C ASP A 264 31.97 4.80 13.10
N ALA A 265 31.07 5.71 12.76
CA ALA A 265 30.62 6.78 13.65
C ALA A 265 29.88 6.28 14.90
N ASN A 266 29.28 5.07 14.84
CA ASN A 266 28.41 4.53 15.90
C ASN A 266 28.87 3.18 16.44
N GLY A 267 30.14 2.82 16.25
CA GLY A 267 30.63 1.45 16.47
C GLY A 267 30.28 0.87 17.83
N GLY A 268 30.35 1.66 18.91
CA GLY A 268 29.94 1.21 20.26
C GLY A 268 28.45 0.87 20.36
N LYS A 269 27.56 1.75 19.85
CA LYS A 269 26.10 1.56 19.87
C LYS A 269 25.70 0.35 19.02
N LEU A 270 26.22 0.26 17.79
CA LEU A 270 25.86 -0.81 16.86
C LEU A 270 26.40 -2.18 17.29
N ARG A 271 27.61 -2.26 17.85
CA ARG A 271 28.11 -3.50 18.46
C ARG A 271 27.29 -3.89 19.69
N GLY A 272 26.84 -2.92 20.48
CA GLY A 272 25.90 -3.15 21.60
C GLY A 272 24.55 -3.73 21.16
N LEU A 273 24.09 -3.39 19.95
CA LEU A 273 22.91 -3.98 19.31
C LEU A 273 23.18 -5.36 18.67
N GLY A 274 24.43 -5.82 18.66
CA GLY A 274 24.83 -7.12 18.14
C GLY A 274 25.37 -7.14 16.72
N PHE A 275 25.53 -5.98 16.06
CA PHE A 275 26.15 -5.88 14.73
C PHE A 275 27.67 -6.03 14.82
N LYS A 276 28.24 -6.96 14.05
CA LYS A 276 29.67 -7.27 14.11
C LYS A 276 30.55 -6.29 13.34
N ASN A 277 30.05 -5.85 12.18
CA ASN A 277 30.75 -5.00 11.23
C ASN A 277 29.74 -4.24 10.35
N ALA A 278 30.26 -3.36 9.49
CA ALA A 278 29.45 -2.56 8.58
C ALA A 278 28.66 -3.42 7.57
N ASP A 279 29.17 -4.58 7.16
CA ASP A 279 28.48 -5.45 6.21
C ASP A 279 27.24 -6.10 6.84
N ASP A 280 27.34 -6.57 8.08
CA ASP A 280 26.22 -7.10 8.89
C ASP A 280 25.13 -6.03 9.12
N PHE A 281 25.55 -4.80 9.44
CA PHE A 281 24.62 -3.68 9.53
C PHE A 281 23.96 -3.34 8.17
N GLY A 282 24.76 -3.32 7.10
CA GLY A 282 24.27 -3.08 5.74
C GLY A 282 23.27 -4.15 5.28
N ASP A 283 23.51 -5.40 5.64
CA ASP A 283 22.61 -6.51 5.32
C ASP A 283 21.27 -6.37 6.04
N TRP A 284 21.29 -5.96 7.32
CA TRP A 284 20.08 -5.65 8.07
C TRP A 284 19.27 -4.49 7.46
N VAL A 285 19.94 -3.43 7.00
CA VAL A 285 19.30 -2.30 6.32
C VAL A 285 18.65 -2.75 4.99
N ARG A 286 19.31 -3.63 4.22
CA ARG A 286 18.77 -4.16 2.95
C ARG A 286 17.55 -5.05 3.15
N HIS A 287 17.53 -5.85 4.20
CA HIS A 287 16.43 -6.77 4.51
C HIS A 287 15.36 -6.14 5.42
N PHE A 288 15.28 -4.81 5.46
CA PHE A 288 14.39 -4.11 6.36
C PHE A 288 12.93 -4.59 6.24
N GLY A 289 12.40 -5.10 7.35
CA GLY A 289 11.02 -5.58 7.44
C GLY A 289 10.75 -6.94 6.80
N ASP A 290 11.76 -7.66 6.31
CA ASP A 290 11.57 -9.05 5.86
C ASP A 290 11.34 -9.97 7.07
N PRO A 291 10.17 -10.62 7.21
CA PRO A 291 9.88 -11.52 8.34
C PRO A 291 10.69 -12.81 8.30
N ASN A 292 11.25 -13.20 7.15
CA ASN A 292 12.07 -14.40 7.00
C ASN A 292 13.57 -14.11 7.25
N TYR A 293 13.95 -12.83 7.31
CA TYR A 293 15.31 -12.44 7.58
C TYR A 293 15.65 -12.67 9.06
N LYS A 294 16.58 -13.59 9.31
CA LYS A 294 17.06 -13.94 10.65
C LYS A 294 18.18 -12.99 11.12
N GLY A 295 17.92 -11.70 11.00
CA GLY A 295 18.82 -10.63 11.42
C GLY A 295 19.03 -10.60 12.93
N LYS A 296 20.08 -9.89 13.37
CA LYS A 296 20.42 -9.74 14.79
C LYS A 296 19.46 -8.85 15.57
N VAL A 297 18.86 -7.87 14.90
CA VAL A 297 17.89 -6.96 15.49
C VAL A 297 16.53 -7.22 14.86
N GLU A 298 15.54 -7.53 15.70
CA GLU A 298 14.18 -7.79 15.23
C GLU A 298 13.52 -6.53 14.68
N PHE A 299 12.71 -6.71 13.64
CA PHE A 299 11.89 -5.66 13.10
C PHE A 299 10.57 -5.55 13.87
N GLY A 300 10.03 -4.32 13.93
CA GLY A 300 8.69 -4.10 14.48
C GLY A 300 7.58 -4.45 13.47
N PRO A 301 6.34 -4.64 13.93
CA PRO A 301 5.20 -4.98 13.06
C PRO A 301 4.94 -4.00 11.91
N GLY A 302 5.24 -2.71 12.12
CA GLY A 302 5.12 -1.69 11.08
C GLY A 302 6.07 -1.95 9.90
N ALA A 303 7.29 -2.42 10.17
CA ALA A 303 8.26 -2.78 9.13
C ALA A 303 7.81 -4.01 8.34
N PHE A 304 7.27 -5.03 9.01
CA PHE A 304 6.73 -6.23 8.33
C PHE A 304 5.56 -5.87 7.40
N THR A 305 4.66 -5.00 7.86
CA THR A 305 3.51 -4.56 7.05
C THR A 305 3.98 -3.76 5.82
N HIS A 306 4.95 -2.87 6.01
CA HIS A 306 5.53 -2.08 4.91
C HIS A 306 6.24 -2.95 3.88
N HIS A 307 7.08 -3.89 4.34
CA HIS A 307 7.75 -4.86 3.50
C HIS A 307 6.76 -5.73 2.72
N ARG A 308 5.69 -6.20 3.37
CA ARG A 308 4.66 -7.02 2.74
C ARG A 308 3.92 -6.27 1.64
N LEU A 309 3.65 -4.98 1.84
CA LEU A 309 3.05 -4.11 0.82
C LEU A 309 3.97 -3.96 -0.40
N LEU A 310 5.25 -3.63 -0.19
CA LEU A 310 6.23 -3.54 -1.28
C LEU A 310 6.37 -4.87 -2.02
N THR A 311 6.31 -5.99 -1.30
CA THR A 311 6.34 -7.34 -1.88
C THR A 311 5.12 -7.63 -2.76
N SER A 312 3.90 -7.22 -2.35
CA SER A 312 2.71 -7.33 -3.21
C SER A 312 2.90 -6.59 -4.54
N TRP A 313 3.44 -5.37 -4.50
CA TRP A 313 3.67 -4.59 -5.71
C TRP A 313 4.77 -5.18 -6.60
N ARG A 314 5.89 -5.62 -6.03
CA ARG A 314 6.95 -6.32 -6.78
C ARG A 314 6.44 -7.61 -7.42
N GLU A 315 5.62 -8.37 -6.71
CA GLU A 315 5.00 -9.58 -7.22
C GLU A 315 3.97 -9.28 -8.34
N ALA A 316 3.24 -8.18 -8.23
CA ALA A 316 2.40 -7.67 -9.30
C ALA A 316 3.21 -7.39 -10.57
N ASP A 317 4.35 -6.71 -10.42
CA ASP A 317 5.22 -6.36 -11.55
C ASP A 317 5.76 -7.60 -12.23
N ARG A 318 6.28 -8.54 -11.43
CA ARG A 318 6.76 -9.83 -11.91
C ARG A 318 5.69 -10.60 -12.69
N LYS A 319 4.46 -10.69 -12.15
CA LYS A 319 3.36 -11.44 -12.78
C LYS A 319 2.89 -10.82 -14.08
N LEU A 320 2.88 -9.49 -14.19
CA LEU A 320 2.40 -8.78 -15.38
C LEU A 320 3.49 -8.62 -16.47
N HIS A 321 4.75 -8.93 -16.17
CA HIS A 321 5.85 -8.99 -17.15
C HIS A 321 6.03 -10.37 -17.81
N LEU A 322 5.32 -11.40 -17.33
CA LEU A 322 5.21 -12.72 -17.97
C LEU A 322 4.14 -12.71 -19.07
#